data_AF-A0A6L5XE72-F1
#
_entry.id   AF-A0A6L5XE72-F1
#
_cell.length_a   1.000
_cell.length_b   1.000
_cell.length_c   1.000
_cell.angle_alpha   90.00
_cell.angle_beta   90.00
_cell.angle_gamma   90.00
#
_symmetry.space_group_name_H-M   'P 1'
#
loop_
_entity.id
_entity.type
_entity.pdbx_description
1 polymer ?
#
loop_
_entity_poly.entity_id
_entity_poly.type
_entity_poly.pdbx_seq_one_letter_code
_entity_poly.pdbx_strand_id
1 'polypeptide(L)'
;MSKYMSWMLLGAIAAAAAVAFYGWNLVGDDIVFSHRWLTALSRKGPLLAYPYYAAVHWLSTNGRMANILMPWFTGLLPRVATTALLALMVAALHWATARCAGVRNPWARIVIYGLVLTTLPWPDSILLYDCQLNYVWAAALCLMASMLMLSRKRWRSWQTVAGGLLCFVAGAMHEGCGVPLCLALWVAVWRKERVNVAWLVCFTLGALFVVASPGIWKRFVEHRGTAEWTVAEITVTSLYYYVLLLAAVVAMALTARGRDALAQLCRSPWLVWMLAATFAVPFCLVSGTIGRTGWFAQLFSLIALVRMLPGSRSRVSRLLPVAACGLWIFGLAHLMCFAQWQYRLNGEVRDMLAKYRASSCGIVMGDYTSDCDVPWLTLGKQRGVPDSDDVWTLATVRQHWAATAAQSRQLVILPASAAPLTARENAWVTPRCHLGSKSRATGVIHTYEGIDLRACRDRRGRIWIEEPVVLDSGAKLYKLTPLEADYGDKRVLTTCSPASAAAPCDRGE
;
A
#
# COMPACT_ATOMS: atom_id res chain seq x y z
N MET A 1 -1.73 13.28 -33.55
CA MET A 1 -1.31 11.95 -33.05
C MET A 1 -1.02 11.92 -31.55
N SER A 2 -0.07 12.71 -31.03
CA SER A 2 0.39 12.62 -29.63
C SER A 2 -0.67 12.86 -28.53
N LYS A 3 -1.65 13.75 -28.74
CA LYS A 3 -2.77 13.93 -27.80
C LYS A 3 -3.56 12.62 -27.60
N TYR A 4 -3.86 11.91 -28.68
CA TYR A 4 -4.57 10.63 -28.64
C TYR A 4 -3.73 9.56 -27.95
N MET A 5 -2.41 9.50 -28.20
CA MET A 5 -1.52 8.56 -27.52
C MET A 5 -1.55 8.69 -26.00
N SER A 6 -1.57 9.92 -25.46
CA SER A 6 -1.67 10.10 -23.99
C SER A 6 -2.98 9.57 -23.42
N TRP A 7 -4.10 9.73 -24.14
CA TRP A 7 -5.39 9.17 -23.73
C TRP A 7 -5.46 7.66 -23.90
N MET A 8 -4.84 7.11 -24.95
CA MET A 8 -4.74 5.67 -25.18
C MET A 8 -3.92 5.00 -24.07
N LEU A 9 -2.79 5.58 -23.65
CA LEU A 9 -2.03 5.06 -22.52
C LEU A 9 -2.86 5.08 -21.24
N LEU A 10 -3.59 6.17 -20.99
CA LEU A 10 -4.46 6.27 -19.82
C LEU A 10 -5.58 5.21 -19.85
N GLY A 11 -6.16 4.97 -21.02
CA GLY A 11 -7.13 3.88 -21.24
C GLY A 11 -6.52 2.50 -21.03
N ALA A 12 -5.28 2.27 -21.48
CA ALA A 12 -4.55 1.02 -21.26
C ALA A 12 -4.25 0.79 -19.78
N ILE A 13 -3.85 1.83 -19.05
CA ILE A 13 -3.67 1.80 -17.58
C ILE A 13 -4.99 1.40 -16.90
N ALA A 14 -6.11 2.04 -17.28
CA ALA A 14 -7.42 1.71 -16.74
C ALA A 14 -7.84 0.27 -17.06
N ALA A 15 -7.67 -0.18 -18.30
CA ALA A 15 -8.03 -1.53 -18.73
C ALA A 15 -7.21 -2.60 -17.99
N ALA A 16 -5.90 -2.42 -17.87
CA ALA A 16 -5.04 -3.34 -17.14
C ALA A 16 -5.36 -3.38 -15.65
N ALA A 17 -5.63 -2.21 -15.03
CA ALA A 17 -6.11 -2.15 -13.65
C ALA A 17 -7.45 -2.88 -13.49
N ALA A 18 -8.40 -2.70 -14.42
CA ALA A 18 -9.70 -3.38 -14.38
C ALA A 18 -9.54 -4.91 -14.46
N VAL A 19 -8.66 -5.42 -15.33
CA VAL A 19 -8.36 -6.86 -15.42
C VAL A 19 -7.76 -7.37 -14.12
N ALA A 20 -6.79 -6.65 -13.55
CA ALA A 20 -6.16 -7.03 -12.30
C ALA A 20 -7.16 -7.09 -11.13
N PHE A 21 -7.98 -6.04 -10.95
CA PHE A 21 -8.99 -6.02 -9.90
C PHE A 21 -10.13 -7.00 -10.14
N TYR A 22 -10.50 -7.28 -11.41
CA TYR A 22 -11.57 -8.22 -11.70
C TYR A 22 -11.21 -9.64 -11.28
N GLY A 23 -9.93 -10.02 -11.36
CA GLY A 23 -9.48 -11.30 -10.81
C GLY A 23 -9.24 -11.29 -9.30
N TRP A 24 -9.05 -10.11 -8.69
CA TRP A 24 -8.59 -9.96 -7.31
C TRP A 24 -9.53 -10.60 -6.28
N ASN A 25 -8.98 -11.44 -5.40
CA ASN A 25 -9.71 -12.01 -4.27
C ASN A 25 -9.49 -11.15 -3.02
N LEU A 26 -10.50 -11.05 -2.16
CA LEU A 26 -10.33 -10.35 -0.88
C LEU A 26 -9.28 -11.11 -0.05
N VAL A 27 -8.24 -10.41 0.37
CA VAL A 27 -7.15 -10.90 1.24
C VAL A 27 -6.74 -9.79 2.20
N GLY A 28 -6.05 -10.14 3.29
CA GLY A 28 -5.56 -9.16 4.27
C GLY A 28 -6.67 -8.26 4.82
N ASP A 29 -6.45 -6.94 4.78
CA ASP A 29 -7.38 -5.95 5.33
C ASP A 29 -8.76 -5.96 4.65
N ASP A 30 -8.84 -6.34 3.36
CA ASP A 30 -10.11 -6.43 2.64
C ASP A 30 -11.07 -7.43 3.31
N ILE A 31 -10.52 -8.55 3.79
CA ILE A 31 -11.26 -9.56 4.56
C ILE A 31 -11.72 -8.99 5.91
N VAL A 32 -10.83 -8.29 6.62
CA VAL A 32 -11.14 -7.71 7.93
C VAL A 32 -12.31 -6.74 7.84
N PHE A 33 -12.31 -5.86 6.84
CA PHE A 33 -13.41 -4.92 6.64
C PHE A 33 -14.71 -5.62 6.23
N SER A 34 -14.63 -6.64 5.35
CA SER A 34 -15.79 -7.46 4.99
C SER A 34 -16.39 -8.16 6.21
N HIS A 35 -15.56 -8.74 7.08
CA HIS A 35 -16.01 -9.43 8.28
C HIS A 35 -16.65 -8.46 9.29
N ARG A 36 -16.03 -7.29 9.52
CA ARG A 36 -16.59 -6.24 10.39
C ARG A 36 -17.92 -5.72 9.87
N TRP A 37 -18.07 -5.60 8.55
CA TRP A 37 -19.33 -5.22 7.92
C TRP A 37 -20.44 -6.25 8.15
N LEU A 38 -20.18 -7.54 7.92
CA LEU A 38 -21.14 -8.61 8.18
C LEU A 38 -21.52 -8.70 9.66
N THR A 39 -20.56 -8.46 10.56
CA THR A 39 -20.81 -8.40 12.00
C THR A 39 -21.68 -7.20 12.39
N ALA A 40 -21.50 -6.05 11.75
CA ALA A 40 -22.38 -4.90 11.95
C ALA A 40 -23.81 -5.19 11.49
N LEU A 41 -23.97 -5.84 10.33
CA LEU A 41 -25.26 -6.28 9.80
C LEU A 41 -25.97 -7.25 10.74
N SER A 42 -25.28 -8.27 11.25
CA SER A 42 -25.88 -9.25 12.16
C SER A 42 -26.27 -8.64 13.50
N ARG A 43 -25.50 -7.68 14.03
CA ARG A 43 -25.76 -7.07 15.34
C ARG A 43 -26.81 -5.96 15.33
N LYS A 44 -26.90 -5.17 14.25
CA LYS A 44 -27.71 -3.94 14.21
C LYS A 44 -28.79 -3.93 13.14
N GLY A 45 -28.80 -4.93 12.25
CA GLY A 45 -29.69 -4.97 11.10
C GLY A 45 -29.31 -3.97 10.00
N PRO A 46 -29.96 -4.03 8.83
CA PRO A 46 -29.52 -3.34 7.62
C PRO A 46 -29.53 -1.80 7.73
N LEU A 47 -30.48 -1.22 8.47
CA LEU A 47 -30.63 0.24 8.59
C LEU A 47 -29.54 0.88 9.45
N LEU A 48 -29.14 0.22 10.54
CA LEU A 48 -28.21 0.77 11.53
C LEU A 48 -26.79 0.21 11.40
N ALA A 49 -26.57 -0.81 10.57
CA ALA A 49 -25.25 -1.42 10.39
C ALA A 49 -24.21 -0.42 9.89
N TYR A 50 -24.54 0.42 8.90
CA TYR A 50 -23.56 1.36 8.33
C TYR A 50 -23.17 2.48 9.29
N PRO A 51 -24.10 3.20 9.95
CA PRO A 51 -23.75 4.16 10.99
C PRO A 51 -22.95 3.51 12.15
N TYR A 52 -23.34 2.29 12.56
CA TYR A 52 -22.60 1.56 13.59
C TYR A 52 -21.18 1.21 13.15
N TYR A 53 -21.02 0.67 11.94
CA TYR A 53 -19.72 0.34 11.36
C TYR A 53 -18.82 1.59 11.28
N ALA A 54 -19.35 2.71 10.79
CA ALA A 54 -18.63 3.96 10.67
C ALA A 54 -18.20 4.51 12.05
N ALA A 55 -19.11 4.51 13.02
CA ALA A 55 -18.82 4.95 14.38
C ALA A 55 -17.76 4.08 15.06
N VAL A 56 -17.88 2.75 14.95
CA VAL A 56 -16.88 1.81 15.50
C VAL A 56 -15.52 2.03 14.86
N HIS A 57 -15.43 2.17 13.54
CA HIS A 57 -14.16 2.44 12.87
C HIS A 57 -13.54 3.76 13.32
N TRP A 58 -14.33 4.82 13.36
CA TRP A 58 -13.89 6.13 13.78
C TRP A 58 -13.41 6.15 15.25
N LEU A 59 -14.06 5.40 16.14
CA LEU A 59 -13.68 5.32 17.55
C LEU A 59 -12.49 4.39 17.82
N SER A 60 -12.38 3.27 17.09
CA SER A 60 -11.47 2.17 17.45
C SER A 60 -10.30 1.93 16.50
N THR A 61 -10.38 2.40 15.25
CA THR A 61 -9.39 2.09 14.21
C THR A 61 -8.74 3.37 13.67
N ASN A 62 -9.47 4.15 12.89
CA ASN A 62 -9.08 5.48 12.41
C ASN A 62 -10.30 6.18 11.81
N GLY A 63 -10.21 7.49 11.63
CA GLY A 63 -11.29 8.29 11.04
C GLY A 63 -11.24 8.37 9.51
N ARG A 64 -10.49 7.50 8.84
CA ARG A 64 -10.29 7.60 7.39
C ARG A 64 -11.58 7.26 6.67
N MET A 65 -12.02 8.17 5.80
CA MET A 65 -13.18 7.96 4.95
C MET A 65 -12.98 6.76 4.01
N ALA A 66 -11.73 6.48 3.60
CA ALA A 66 -11.38 5.26 2.88
C ALA A 66 -11.92 3.99 3.57
N ASN A 67 -11.68 3.86 4.87
CA ASN A 67 -12.05 2.68 5.66
C ASN A 67 -13.56 2.64 5.93
N ILE A 68 -14.18 3.81 6.12
CA ILE A 68 -15.63 3.94 6.30
C ILE A 68 -16.37 3.53 5.03
N LEU A 69 -15.81 3.82 3.85
CA LEU A 69 -16.38 3.45 2.55
C LEU A 69 -16.15 1.98 2.16
N MET A 70 -15.31 1.24 2.89
CA MET A 70 -14.94 -0.12 2.52
C MET A 70 -16.10 -1.10 2.30
N PRO A 71 -17.21 -1.07 3.08
CA PRO A 71 -18.35 -1.95 2.85
C PRO A 71 -18.92 -1.88 1.43
N TRP A 72 -18.79 -0.72 0.76
CA TRP A 72 -19.19 -0.58 -0.62
C TRP A 72 -18.38 -1.46 -1.56
N PHE A 73 -17.09 -1.61 -1.33
CA PHE A 73 -16.15 -2.31 -2.21
C PHE A 73 -16.04 -3.80 -1.89
N THR A 74 -16.26 -4.19 -0.63
CA THR A 74 -16.13 -5.56 -0.18
C THR A 74 -17.44 -6.35 -0.17
N GLY A 75 -18.62 -5.69 -0.18
CA GLY A 75 -19.90 -6.39 -0.10
C GLY A 75 -21.11 -5.77 -0.78
N LEU A 76 -21.23 -4.44 -0.87
CA LEU A 76 -22.47 -3.81 -1.39
C LEU A 76 -22.47 -3.62 -2.91
N LEU A 77 -21.34 -3.27 -3.52
CA LEU A 77 -21.26 -3.09 -4.96
C LEU A 77 -21.01 -4.42 -5.68
N PRO A 78 -21.63 -4.64 -6.85
CA PRO A 78 -21.24 -5.74 -7.73
C PRO A 78 -19.77 -5.63 -8.11
N ARG A 79 -19.08 -6.77 -8.23
CA ARG A 79 -17.64 -6.82 -8.57
C ARG A 79 -17.28 -5.99 -9.81
N VAL A 80 -18.12 -6.01 -10.85
CA VAL A 80 -17.93 -5.20 -12.07
C VAL A 80 -17.90 -3.70 -11.76
N ALA A 81 -18.78 -3.22 -10.88
CA ALA A 81 -18.81 -1.82 -10.48
C ALA A 81 -17.58 -1.46 -9.63
N THR A 82 -17.22 -2.29 -8.65
CA THR A 82 -16.01 -2.13 -7.82
C THR A 82 -14.77 -1.98 -8.71
N THR A 83 -14.56 -2.92 -9.63
CA THR A 83 -13.39 -2.98 -10.51
C THR A 83 -13.32 -1.79 -11.46
N ALA A 84 -14.46 -1.39 -12.04
CA ALA A 84 -14.53 -0.21 -12.88
C ALA A 84 -14.19 1.08 -12.12
N LEU A 85 -14.69 1.24 -10.89
CA LEU A 85 -14.39 2.41 -10.06
C LEU A 85 -12.92 2.47 -9.64
N LEU A 86 -12.34 1.34 -9.23
CA LEU A 86 -10.91 1.26 -8.87
C LEU A 86 -10.03 1.60 -10.09
N ALA A 87 -10.31 1.00 -11.25
CA ALA A 87 -9.60 1.29 -12.50
C ALA A 87 -9.72 2.75 -12.93
N LEU A 88 -10.92 3.33 -12.80
CA LEU A 88 -11.16 4.74 -13.09
C LEU A 88 -10.33 5.65 -12.18
N MET A 89 -10.20 5.31 -10.89
CA MET A 89 -9.42 6.11 -9.94
C MET A 89 -7.91 5.97 -10.15
N VAL A 90 -7.41 4.80 -10.58
CA VAL A 90 -6.03 4.66 -11.05
C VAL A 90 -5.78 5.60 -12.24
N ALA A 91 -6.66 5.62 -13.24
CA ALA A 91 -6.55 6.56 -14.35
C ALA A 91 -6.68 8.03 -13.90
N ALA A 92 -7.62 8.32 -13.00
CA ALA A 92 -7.82 9.67 -12.47
C ALA A 92 -6.57 10.17 -11.73
N LEU A 93 -5.89 9.32 -10.97
CA LEU A 93 -4.60 9.64 -10.34
C LEU A 93 -3.58 10.09 -11.37
N HIS A 94 -3.32 9.28 -12.41
CA HIS A 94 -2.34 9.60 -13.44
C HIS A 94 -2.68 10.94 -14.13
N TRP A 95 -3.95 11.10 -14.54
CA TRP A 95 -4.43 12.33 -15.15
C TRP A 95 -4.27 13.54 -14.22
N ALA A 96 -4.72 13.45 -12.97
CA ALA A 96 -4.67 14.53 -12.00
C ALA A 96 -3.22 14.93 -11.68
N THR A 97 -2.30 13.97 -11.54
CA THR A 97 -0.87 14.24 -11.35
C THR A 97 -0.30 15.07 -12.49
N ALA A 98 -0.56 14.68 -13.75
CA ALA A 98 -0.08 15.43 -14.90
C ALA A 98 -0.71 16.84 -14.99
N ARG A 99 -1.97 17.00 -14.58
CA ARG A 99 -2.65 18.30 -14.53
C ARG A 99 -2.09 19.21 -13.44
N CYS A 100 -1.88 18.68 -12.24
CA CYS A 100 -1.27 19.39 -11.11
C CYS A 100 0.18 19.77 -11.38
N ALA A 101 0.92 18.92 -12.09
CA ALA A 101 2.26 19.21 -12.62
C ALA A 101 2.26 20.32 -13.68
N GLY A 102 1.08 20.77 -14.16
CA GLY A 102 0.96 21.87 -15.10
C GLY A 102 1.33 21.51 -16.55
N VAL A 103 1.43 20.22 -16.85
CA VAL A 103 1.93 19.74 -18.15
C VAL A 103 0.85 19.75 -19.22
N ARG A 104 1.11 20.52 -20.28
CA ARG A 104 0.24 20.60 -21.46
C ARG A 104 0.70 19.68 -22.59
N ASN A 105 2.00 19.41 -22.66
CA ASN A 105 2.59 18.61 -23.71
C ASN A 105 2.21 17.11 -23.54
N PRO A 106 1.68 16.45 -24.58
CA PRO A 106 1.28 15.04 -24.48
C PRO A 106 2.44 14.07 -24.22
N TRP A 107 3.65 14.32 -24.72
CA TRP A 107 4.82 13.48 -24.46
C TRP A 107 5.22 13.57 -22.99
N ALA A 108 5.24 14.77 -22.42
CA ALA A 108 5.50 14.93 -20.98
C ALA A 108 4.41 14.30 -20.11
N ARG A 109 3.15 14.24 -20.57
CA ARG A 109 2.10 13.46 -19.88
C ARG A 109 2.41 11.98 -19.88
N ILE A 110 2.83 11.42 -21.02
CA ILE A 110 3.24 10.01 -21.12
C ILE A 110 4.39 9.73 -20.15
N VAL A 111 5.39 10.62 -20.07
CA VAL A 111 6.48 10.48 -19.10
C VAL A 111 5.95 10.48 -17.66
N ILE A 112 5.09 11.42 -17.29
CA ILE A 112 4.49 11.45 -15.94
C ILE A 112 3.68 10.18 -15.68
N TYR A 113 2.90 9.70 -16.66
CA TYR A 113 2.12 8.49 -16.51
C TYR A 113 3.04 7.28 -16.29
N GLY A 114 4.12 7.18 -17.08
CA GLY A 114 5.15 6.16 -16.90
C GLY A 114 5.79 6.22 -15.52
N LEU A 115 6.24 7.40 -15.08
CA LEU A 115 6.85 7.58 -13.75
C LEU A 115 5.87 7.17 -12.64
N VAL A 116 4.65 7.71 -12.64
CA VAL A 116 3.63 7.34 -11.64
C VAL A 116 3.40 5.83 -11.65
N LEU A 117 3.32 5.21 -12.83
CA LEU A 117 3.11 3.77 -12.97
C LEU A 117 4.29 2.95 -12.46
N THR A 118 5.54 3.37 -12.66
CA THR A 118 6.70 2.48 -12.46
C THR A 118 7.48 2.76 -11.18
N THR A 119 7.40 3.97 -10.62
CA THR A 119 8.27 4.36 -9.51
C THR A 119 7.54 4.47 -8.17
N LEU A 120 6.27 4.88 -8.15
CA LEU A 120 5.51 4.90 -6.90
C LEU A 120 5.49 3.49 -6.26
N PRO A 121 5.35 3.38 -4.93
CA PRO A 121 5.47 2.12 -4.21
C PRO A 121 4.22 1.22 -4.36
N TRP A 122 3.80 0.97 -5.60
CA TRP A 122 2.79 -0.02 -5.98
C TRP A 122 3.04 -1.42 -5.41
N PRO A 123 4.29 -1.91 -5.30
CA PRO A 123 4.56 -3.26 -4.82
C PRO A 123 4.25 -3.45 -3.34
N ASP A 124 3.86 -2.43 -2.59
CA ASP A 124 3.56 -2.54 -1.16
C ASP A 124 2.06 -2.64 -0.91
N SER A 125 1.47 -3.78 -1.30
CA SER A 125 0.06 -4.14 -1.07
C SER A 125 -0.97 -3.14 -1.63
N ILE A 126 -0.57 -2.23 -2.51
CA ILE A 126 -1.43 -1.14 -3.01
C ILE A 126 -2.65 -1.70 -3.75
N LEU A 127 -2.59 -2.92 -4.29
CA LEU A 127 -3.71 -3.56 -4.97
C LEU A 127 -4.84 -4.07 -4.06
N LEU A 128 -4.63 -4.17 -2.75
CA LEU A 128 -5.74 -4.39 -1.80
C LEU A 128 -6.76 -3.26 -1.95
N TYR A 129 -8.05 -3.57 -1.85
CA TYR A 129 -9.08 -2.55 -1.97
C TYR A 129 -8.91 -1.47 -0.90
N ASP A 130 -8.58 -1.85 0.33
CA ASP A 130 -8.25 -0.89 1.38
C ASP A 130 -7.11 0.05 1.01
N CYS A 131 -6.01 -0.49 0.49
CA CYS A 131 -4.88 0.32 0.07
C CYS A 131 -5.21 1.17 -1.16
N GLN A 132 -6.02 0.69 -2.10
CA GLN A 132 -6.49 1.49 -3.22
C GLN A 132 -7.26 2.72 -2.75
N LEU A 133 -8.19 2.56 -1.81
CA LEU A 133 -8.95 3.69 -1.26
C LEU A 133 -8.04 4.63 -0.46
N ASN A 134 -7.17 4.07 0.39
CA ASN A 134 -6.31 4.85 1.26
C ASN A 134 -5.24 5.64 0.51
N TYR A 135 -4.69 5.14 -0.60
CA TYR A 135 -3.56 5.76 -1.29
C TYR A 135 -3.92 6.30 -2.67
N VAL A 136 -4.47 5.46 -3.55
CA VAL A 136 -4.76 5.84 -4.95
C VAL A 136 -5.94 6.80 -5.02
N TRP A 137 -7.06 6.47 -4.36
CA TRP A 137 -8.24 7.33 -4.34
C TRP A 137 -7.98 8.61 -3.55
N ALA A 138 -7.37 8.49 -2.36
CA ALA A 138 -7.00 9.65 -1.57
C ALA A 138 -6.15 10.63 -2.39
N ALA A 139 -5.12 10.15 -3.07
CA ALA A 139 -4.30 10.97 -3.94
C ALA A 139 -5.10 11.58 -5.10
N ALA A 140 -5.86 10.77 -5.86
CA ALA A 140 -6.63 11.25 -6.99
C ALA A 140 -7.65 12.33 -6.57
N LEU A 141 -8.41 12.08 -5.51
CA LEU A 141 -9.44 13.00 -5.00
C LEU A 141 -8.82 14.27 -4.43
N CYS A 142 -7.74 14.18 -3.66
CA CYS A 142 -7.01 15.37 -3.14
C CYS A 142 -6.43 16.22 -4.26
N LEU A 143 -5.84 15.61 -5.29
CA LEU A 143 -5.35 16.34 -6.45
C LEU A 143 -6.50 17.03 -7.20
N MET A 144 -7.61 16.33 -7.45
CA MET A 144 -8.79 16.93 -8.08
C MET A 144 -9.42 18.05 -7.24
N ALA A 145 -9.53 17.86 -5.92
CA ALA A 145 -10.03 18.88 -4.99
C ALA A 145 -9.13 20.13 -5.00
N SER A 146 -7.81 19.97 -5.01
CA SER A 146 -6.89 21.11 -5.13
C SER A 146 -7.03 21.84 -6.47
N MET A 147 -7.27 21.13 -7.57
CA MET A 147 -7.55 21.74 -8.87
C MET A 147 -8.85 22.57 -8.85
N LEU A 148 -9.87 22.09 -8.14
CA LEU A 148 -11.12 22.83 -7.94
C LEU A 148 -10.88 24.08 -7.08
N MET A 149 -10.21 23.93 -5.93
CA MET A 149 -9.90 25.04 -5.03
C MET A 149 -9.04 26.14 -5.68
N LEU A 150 -8.12 25.76 -6.57
CA LEU A 150 -7.25 26.70 -7.30
C LEU A 150 -7.86 27.18 -8.63
N SER A 151 -9.08 26.74 -8.97
CA SER A 151 -9.77 27.14 -10.20
C SER A 151 -10.25 28.58 -10.12
N ARG A 152 -10.13 29.31 -11.24
CA ARG A 152 -10.69 30.66 -11.40
C ARG A 152 -12.12 30.66 -11.98
N LYS A 153 -12.68 29.48 -12.24
CA LYS A 153 -14.00 29.35 -12.84
C LYS A 153 -15.09 29.77 -11.84
N ARG A 154 -16.10 30.48 -12.32
CA ARG A 154 -17.35 30.70 -11.56
C ARG A 154 -18.21 29.44 -11.63
N TRP A 155 -18.70 28.99 -10.49
CA TRP A 155 -19.48 27.76 -10.35
C TRP A 155 -20.93 28.09 -10.03
N ARG A 156 -21.86 27.27 -10.52
CA ARG A 156 -23.28 27.36 -10.14
C ARG A 156 -23.46 26.90 -8.70
N SER A 157 -24.53 27.33 -8.03
CA SER A 157 -24.77 27.05 -6.60
C SER A 157 -24.70 25.57 -6.25
N TRP A 158 -25.33 24.70 -7.06
CA TRP A 158 -25.28 23.25 -6.85
C TRP A 158 -23.87 22.66 -7.04
N GLN A 159 -23.06 23.25 -7.93
CA GLN A 159 -21.66 22.83 -8.15
C GLN A 159 -20.79 23.26 -6.97
N THR A 160 -21.10 24.38 -6.33
CA THR A 160 -20.46 24.82 -5.09
C THR A 160 -20.72 23.84 -3.97
N VAL A 161 -21.96 23.39 -3.78
CA VAL A 161 -22.32 22.39 -2.77
C VAL A 161 -21.64 21.05 -3.06
N ALA A 162 -21.76 20.53 -4.29
CA ALA A 162 -21.11 19.28 -4.68
C ALA A 162 -19.58 19.34 -4.56
N GLY A 163 -18.97 20.47 -4.93
CA GLY A 163 -17.54 20.72 -4.76
C GLY A 163 -17.12 20.76 -3.29
N GLY A 164 -17.95 21.32 -2.41
CA GLY A 164 -17.73 21.31 -0.96
C GLY A 164 -17.74 19.89 -0.38
N LEU A 165 -18.74 19.08 -0.76
CA LEU A 165 -18.82 17.66 -0.37
C LEU A 165 -17.61 16.86 -0.86
N LEU A 166 -17.22 17.04 -2.12
CA LEU A 166 -16.03 16.39 -2.68
C LEU A 166 -14.77 16.81 -1.92
N CYS A 167 -14.62 18.09 -1.58
CA CYS A 167 -13.47 18.58 -0.83
C CYS A 167 -13.43 18.00 0.59
N PHE A 168 -14.58 17.92 1.27
CA PHE A 168 -14.68 17.25 2.57
C PHE A 168 -14.25 15.78 2.48
N VAL A 169 -14.83 15.02 1.55
CA VAL A 169 -14.49 13.61 1.35
C VAL A 169 -13.01 13.45 1.04
N ALA A 170 -12.45 14.26 0.11
CA ALA A 170 -11.04 14.21 -0.26
C ALA A 170 -10.12 14.46 0.95
N GLY A 171 -10.39 15.51 1.73
CA GLY A 171 -9.63 15.80 2.95
C GLY A 171 -9.74 14.70 3.99
N ALA A 172 -10.88 13.99 4.03
CA ALA A 172 -11.13 12.90 4.96
C ALA A 172 -10.59 11.54 4.51
N MET A 173 -10.03 11.40 3.31
CA MET A 173 -9.59 10.08 2.81
C MET A 173 -8.40 9.52 3.57
N HIS A 174 -7.39 10.34 3.86
CA HIS A 174 -6.14 9.89 4.50
C HIS A 174 -5.40 11.09 5.12
N GLU A 175 -5.00 10.99 6.38
CA GLU A 175 -4.33 12.08 7.13
C GLU A 175 -2.99 12.49 6.49
N GLY A 176 -2.17 11.51 6.10
CA GLY A 176 -0.90 11.73 5.38
C GLY A 176 -1.04 12.39 3.99
N CYS A 177 -2.26 12.58 3.48
CA CYS A 177 -2.54 13.33 2.25
C CYS A 177 -3.27 14.64 2.54
N GLY A 178 -4.40 14.55 3.25
CA GLY A 178 -5.30 15.66 3.53
C GLY A 178 -4.65 16.73 4.40
N VAL A 179 -3.98 16.35 5.50
CA VAL A 179 -3.38 17.33 6.42
C VAL A 179 -2.23 18.11 5.75
N PRO A 180 -1.23 17.45 5.11
CA PRO A 180 -0.15 18.16 4.43
C PRO A 180 -0.64 19.12 3.33
N LEU A 181 -1.60 18.68 2.51
CA LEU A 181 -2.12 19.49 1.42
C LEU A 181 -2.97 20.65 1.93
N CYS A 182 -3.74 20.44 3.01
CA CYS A 182 -4.51 21.49 3.68
C CYS A 182 -3.60 22.62 4.17
N LEU A 183 -2.53 22.28 4.90
CA LEU A 183 -1.55 23.24 5.41
C LEU A 183 -0.91 24.04 4.26
N ALA A 184 -0.50 23.36 3.19
CA ALA A 184 0.07 24.01 2.02
C ALA A 184 -0.89 24.98 1.31
N LEU A 185 -2.18 24.63 1.22
CA LEU A 185 -3.21 25.48 0.63
C LEU A 185 -3.56 26.69 1.51
N TRP A 186 -3.54 26.55 2.84
CA TRP A 186 -3.71 27.69 3.75
C TRP A 186 -2.54 28.68 3.64
N VAL A 187 -1.32 28.21 3.42
CA VAL A 187 -0.19 29.11 3.09
C VAL A 187 -0.46 29.88 1.80
N ALA A 188 -1.03 29.24 0.77
CA ALA A 188 -1.42 29.94 -0.46
C ALA A 188 -2.49 31.03 -0.19
N VAL A 189 -3.46 30.77 0.68
CA VAL A 189 -4.45 31.77 1.13
C VAL A 189 -3.77 32.96 1.82
N TRP A 190 -2.89 32.70 2.79
CA TRP A 190 -2.15 33.77 3.48
C TRP A 190 -1.36 34.64 2.49
N ARG A 191 -0.77 34.02 1.48
CA ARG A 191 -0.05 34.71 0.41
C ARG A 191 -0.95 35.43 -0.60
N LYS A 192 -2.26 35.51 -0.33
CA LYS A 192 -3.28 36.15 -1.17
C LYS A 192 -3.38 35.52 -2.55
N GLU A 193 -3.02 34.23 -2.68
CA GLU A 193 -3.30 33.48 -3.91
C GLU A 193 -4.81 33.24 -4.02
N ARG A 194 -5.30 33.11 -5.27
CA ARG A 194 -6.72 32.85 -5.51
C ARG A 194 -7.04 31.39 -5.21
N VAL A 195 -7.53 31.16 -3.98
CA VAL A 195 -8.04 29.87 -3.50
C VAL A 195 -9.53 30.04 -3.15
N ASN A 196 -10.37 29.07 -3.52
CA ASN A 196 -11.74 29.02 -3.04
C ASN A 196 -11.77 28.61 -1.56
N VAL A 197 -11.85 29.60 -0.67
CA VAL A 197 -11.79 29.42 0.78
C VAL A 197 -12.93 28.54 1.31
N ALA A 198 -14.15 28.65 0.76
CA ALA A 198 -15.28 27.83 1.21
C ALA A 198 -15.00 26.33 1.01
N TRP A 199 -14.46 25.96 -0.14
CA TRP A 199 -14.05 24.59 -0.42
C TRP A 199 -12.83 24.15 0.41
N LEU A 200 -11.88 25.05 0.67
CA LEU A 200 -10.76 24.77 1.57
C LEU A 200 -11.23 24.54 3.01
N VAL A 201 -12.24 25.25 3.49
CA VAL A 201 -12.86 25.01 4.79
C VAL A 201 -13.48 23.60 4.82
N CYS A 202 -14.27 23.22 3.80
CA CYS A 202 -14.80 21.85 3.71
C CYS A 202 -13.68 20.80 3.71
N PHE A 203 -12.60 21.03 2.95
CA PHE A 203 -11.42 20.15 2.91
C PHE A 203 -10.74 20.05 4.29
N THR A 204 -10.60 21.18 4.99
CA THR A 204 -10.04 21.27 6.33
C THR A 204 -10.89 20.48 7.33
N LEU A 205 -12.22 20.61 7.28
CA LEU A 205 -13.13 19.84 8.11
C LEU A 205 -13.00 18.33 7.85
N GLY A 206 -12.79 17.92 6.60
CA GLY A 206 -12.49 16.53 6.26
C GLY A 206 -11.18 16.03 6.87
N ALA A 207 -10.10 16.80 6.74
CA ALA A 207 -8.81 16.46 7.34
C ALA A 207 -8.89 16.40 8.88
N LEU A 208 -9.61 17.35 9.50
CA LEU A 208 -9.86 17.36 10.94
C LEU A 208 -10.70 16.17 11.39
N PHE A 209 -11.69 15.74 10.61
CA PHE A 209 -12.49 14.54 10.92
C PHE A 209 -11.62 13.29 11.08
N VAL A 210 -10.58 13.13 10.26
CA VAL A 210 -9.64 12.00 10.37
C VAL A 210 -8.75 12.14 11.60
N VAL A 211 -8.15 13.32 11.80
CA VAL A 211 -7.20 13.55 12.91
C VAL A 211 -7.91 13.59 14.26
N ALA A 212 -9.19 13.97 14.32
CA ALA A 212 -9.98 13.98 15.54
C ALA A 212 -10.44 12.58 15.98
N SER A 213 -10.26 11.54 15.15
CA SER A 213 -10.61 10.17 15.49
C SER A 213 -9.81 9.65 16.69
N PRO A 214 -10.46 9.21 17.79
CA PRO A 214 -9.77 8.57 18.89
C PRO A 214 -8.99 7.32 18.46
N GLY A 215 -9.51 6.60 17.45
CA GLY A 215 -8.85 5.42 16.89
C GLY A 215 -7.45 5.71 16.34
N ILE A 216 -7.25 6.87 15.68
CA ILE A 216 -5.93 7.21 15.15
C ILE A 216 -4.92 7.47 16.27
N TRP A 217 -5.37 8.11 17.36
CA TRP A 217 -4.52 8.39 18.52
C TRP A 217 -4.21 7.13 19.31
N LYS A 218 -5.20 6.24 19.47
CA LYS A 218 -5.00 4.93 20.08
C LYS A 218 -3.93 4.14 19.32
N ARG A 219 -4.04 4.02 17.99
CA ARG A 219 -3.02 3.36 17.16
C ARG A 219 -1.67 4.07 17.28
N PHE A 220 -1.63 5.40 17.22
CA PHE A 220 -0.38 6.14 17.38
C PHE A 220 0.33 5.84 18.70
N VAL A 221 -0.40 5.69 19.80
CA VAL A 221 0.16 5.34 21.12
C VAL A 221 0.62 3.87 21.14
N GLU A 222 -0.18 2.95 20.62
CA GLU A 222 0.13 1.51 20.58
C GLU A 222 1.37 1.19 19.72
N HIS A 223 1.62 1.98 18.66
CA HIS A 223 2.75 1.77 17.74
C HIS A 223 3.99 2.59 18.14
N ARG A 224 4.01 3.23 19.31
CA ARG A 224 5.21 3.96 19.76
C ARG A 224 6.34 2.97 20.03
N GLY A 225 7.45 3.15 19.31
CA GLY A 225 8.67 2.35 19.49
C GLY A 225 8.71 1.06 18.66
N THR A 226 7.71 0.79 17.83
CA THR A 226 7.69 -0.39 16.94
C THR A 226 8.16 -0.07 15.53
N ALA A 227 9.03 0.93 15.36
CA ALA A 227 9.55 1.28 14.03
C ALA A 227 10.38 0.11 13.50
N GLU A 228 9.88 -0.54 12.46
CA GLU A 228 10.53 -1.67 11.80
C GLU A 228 11.79 -1.20 11.04
N TRP A 229 11.79 0.04 10.55
CA TRP A 229 12.79 0.58 9.65
C TRP A 229 13.50 1.81 10.20
N THR A 230 14.80 1.94 9.88
CA THR A 230 15.51 3.19 10.19
C THR A 230 15.06 4.34 9.32
N VAL A 231 15.21 5.56 9.84
CA VAL A 231 15.00 6.81 9.10
C VAL A 231 15.79 6.81 7.77
N ALA A 232 17.01 6.28 7.77
CA ALA A 232 17.84 6.20 6.55
C ALA A 232 17.21 5.29 5.48
N GLU A 233 16.74 4.10 5.87
CA GLU A 233 16.08 3.18 4.94
C GLU A 233 14.76 3.74 4.42
N ILE A 234 13.92 4.31 5.30
CA ILE A 234 12.68 4.99 4.89
C ILE A 234 13.00 6.13 3.93
N THR A 235 14.06 6.88 4.17
CA THR A 235 14.44 8.01 3.30
C THR A 235 14.81 7.52 1.90
N VAL A 236 15.60 6.46 1.78
CA VAL A 236 16.07 5.94 0.49
C VAL A 236 14.95 5.20 -0.26
N THR A 237 14.12 4.43 0.44
CA THR A 237 13.10 3.57 -0.19
C THR A 237 11.76 4.28 -0.39
N SER A 238 11.37 5.16 0.55
CA SER A 238 10.06 5.80 0.58
C SER A 238 10.08 7.30 0.31
N LEU A 239 11.23 7.98 0.33
CA LEU A 239 11.31 9.43 0.16
C LEU A 239 12.27 9.89 -0.96
N TYR A 240 12.66 9.01 -1.87
CA TYR A 240 13.66 9.32 -2.89
C TYR A 240 13.29 10.53 -3.78
N TYR A 241 12.02 10.70 -4.18
CA TYR A 241 11.61 11.91 -4.91
C TYR A 241 11.70 13.18 -4.07
N TYR A 242 11.45 13.09 -2.76
CA TYR A 242 11.60 14.21 -1.85
C TYR A 242 13.08 14.57 -1.66
N VAL A 243 13.96 13.59 -1.55
CA VAL A 243 15.42 13.81 -1.53
C VAL A 243 15.89 14.49 -2.81
N LEU A 244 15.43 14.03 -3.98
CA LEU A 244 15.72 14.66 -5.27
C LEU A 244 15.21 16.11 -5.34
N LEU A 245 14.01 16.37 -4.82
CA LEU A 245 13.45 17.73 -4.73
C LEU A 245 14.29 18.63 -3.84
N LEU A 246 14.68 18.15 -2.66
CA LEU A 246 15.53 18.90 -1.74
C LEU A 246 16.90 19.20 -2.36
N ALA A 247 17.53 18.20 -3.00
CA ALA A 247 18.79 18.38 -3.70
C ALA A 247 18.67 19.43 -4.82
N ALA A 248 17.58 19.42 -5.59
CA ALA A 248 17.32 20.41 -6.63
C ALA A 248 17.13 21.83 -6.04
N VAL A 249 16.40 21.97 -4.94
CA VAL A 249 16.22 23.26 -4.24
C VAL A 249 17.55 23.79 -3.72
N VAL A 250 18.36 22.93 -3.08
CA VAL A 250 19.70 23.30 -2.59
C VAL A 250 20.60 23.72 -3.76
N ALA A 251 20.66 22.93 -4.83
CA ALA A 251 21.46 23.27 -6.01
C ALA A 251 21.06 24.62 -6.63
N MET A 252 19.77 24.93 -6.70
CA MET A 252 19.29 26.24 -7.15
C MET A 252 19.71 27.36 -6.19
N ALA A 253 19.62 27.15 -4.86
CA ALA A 253 19.98 28.14 -3.87
C ALA A 253 21.48 28.54 -3.88
N LEU A 254 22.35 27.62 -4.31
CA LEU A 254 23.79 27.83 -4.40
C LEU A 254 24.21 28.82 -5.50
N THR A 255 23.36 29.09 -6.50
CA THR A 255 23.70 30.00 -7.62
C THR A 255 22.81 31.24 -7.64
N ALA A 256 23.34 32.40 -8.05
CA ALA A 256 22.55 33.64 -8.13
C ALA A 256 21.31 33.49 -9.04
N ARG A 257 21.51 32.95 -10.25
CA ARG A 257 20.42 32.66 -11.20
C ARG A 257 19.40 31.66 -10.65
N GLY A 258 19.87 30.64 -9.92
CA GLY A 258 19.00 29.65 -9.30
C GLY A 258 18.18 30.22 -8.15
N ARG A 259 18.74 31.14 -7.34
CA ARG A 259 17.98 31.87 -6.30
C ARG A 259 16.86 32.72 -6.90
N ASP A 260 17.12 33.42 -7.99
CA ASP A 260 16.10 34.22 -8.69
C ASP A 260 14.97 33.31 -9.23
N ALA A 261 15.34 32.20 -9.85
CA ALA A 261 14.38 31.21 -10.34
C ALA A 261 13.58 30.57 -9.19
N LEU A 262 14.21 30.26 -8.07
CA LEU A 262 13.54 29.73 -6.88
C LEU A 262 12.57 30.77 -6.28
N ALA A 263 12.97 32.04 -6.22
CA ALA A 263 12.09 33.12 -5.78
C ALA A 263 10.87 33.28 -6.72
N GLN A 264 11.02 33.04 -8.01
CA GLN A 264 9.89 32.99 -8.95
C GLN A 264 9.01 31.76 -8.73
N LEU A 265 9.59 30.58 -8.54
CA LEU A 265 8.86 29.34 -8.23
C LEU A 265 8.04 29.47 -6.95
N CYS A 266 8.62 30.05 -5.91
CA CYS A 266 7.93 30.33 -4.65
C CYS A 266 6.71 31.23 -4.87
N ARG A 267 6.67 32.12 -5.87
CA ARG A 267 5.48 32.94 -6.21
C ARG A 267 4.45 32.23 -7.09
N SER A 268 4.62 30.93 -7.31
CA SER A 268 3.76 30.12 -8.18
C SER A 268 3.10 28.98 -7.40
N PRO A 269 2.11 28.27 -8.00
CA PRO A 269 1.51 27.08 -7.39
C PRO A 269 2.50 25.94 -7.12
N TRP A 270 3.76 26.03 -7.57
CA TRP A 270 4.82 25.09 -7.18
C TRP A 270 4.98 25.01 -5.65
N LEU A 271 4.86 26.14 -4.94
CA LEU A 271 5.05 26.19 -3.50
C LEU A 271 4.07 25.28 -2.74
N VAL A 272 2.82 25.18 -3.21
CA VAL A 272 1.81 24.29 -2.61
C VAL A 272 2.29 22.84 -2.62
N TRP A 273 2.85 22.38 -3.74
CA TRP A 273 3.31 20.99 -3.88
C TRP A 273 4.60 20.73 -3.09
N MET A 274 5.53 21.69 -3.07
CA MET A 274 6.73 21.62 -2.24
C MET A 274 6.36 21.50 -0.76
N LEU A 275 5.49 22.39 -0.26
CA LEU A 275 5.06 22.39 1.14
C LEU A 275 4.25 21.14 1.48
N ALA A 276 3.33 20.70 0.61
CA ALA A 276 2.58 19.47 0.84
C ALA A 276 3.51 18.25 0.91
N ALA A 277 4.55 18.19 0.08
CA ALA A 277 5.56 17.14 0.16
C ALA A 277 6.30 17.20 1.51
N THR A 278 6.80 18.37 1.90
CA THR A 278 7.52 18.57 3.17
C THR A 278 6.64 18.21 4.38
N PHE A 279 5.38 18.64 4.41
CA PHE A 279 4.46 18.32 5.50
C PHE A 279 4.01 16.86 5.52
N ALA A 280 4.14 16.12 4.41
CA ALA A 280 3.85 14.69 4.36
C ALA A 280 5.00 13.82 4.90
N VAL A 281 6.25 14.32 4.90
CA VAL A 281 7.42 13.58 5.38
C VAL A 281 7.27 13.09 6.83
N PRO A 282 6.83 13.91 7.81
CA PRO A 282 6.63 13.43 9.18
C PRO A 282 5.67 12.23 9.28
N PHE A 283 4.60 12.18 8.48
CA PHE A 283 3.67 11.04 8.47
C PHE A 283 4.37 9.76 7.98
N CYS A 284 5.23 9.86 6.97
CA CYS A 284 6.03 8.75 6.50
C CYS A 284 7.05 8.30 7.55
N LEU A 285 7.81 9.23 8.15
CA LEU A 285 8.84 8.89 9.14
C LEU A 285 8.25 8.30 10.42
N VAL A 286 7.12 8.83 10.90
CA VAL A 286 6.44 8.36 12.12
C VAL A 286 5.81 6.98 11.92
N SER A 287 5.39 6.65 10.70
CA SER A 287 4.80 5.33 10.42
C SER A 287 5.76 4.16 10.60
N GLY A 288 7.09 4.41 10.56
CA GLY A 288 8.12 3.39 10.78
C GLY A 288 8.19 2.29 9.73
N THR A 289 7.44 2.39 8.63
CA THR A 289 7.31 1.37 7.58
C THR A 289 7.78 1.90 6.23
N ILE A 290 8.38 1.05 5.40
CA ILE A 290 8.83 1.39 4.04
C ILE A 290 7.69 1.26 3.01
N GLY A 291 7.91 1.68 1.77
CA GLY A 291 6.95 1.55 0.69
C GLY A 291 5.83 2.58 0.73
N ARG A 292 4.59 2.14 0.94
CA ARG A 292 3.34 2.89 0.76
C ARG A 292 3.23 4.13 1.64
N THR A 293 3.95 4.20 2.74
CA THR A 293 3.93 5.35 3.66
C THR A 293 4.56 6.59 3.05
N GLY A 294 5.46 6.42 2.08
CA GLY A 294 6.05 7.49 1.29
C GLY A 294 5.16 8.01 0.16
N TRP A 295 4.03 7.36 -0.11
CA TRP A 295 3.22 7.59 -1.32
C TRP A 295 2.89 9.05 -1.58
N PHE A 296 2.37 9.77 -0.58
CA PHE A 296 1.96 11.16 -0.74
C PHE A 296 3.14 12.11 -0.85
N ALA A 297 4.18 11.94 -0.02
CA ALA A 297 5.39 12.73 -0.09
C ALA A 297 6.05 12.59 -1.48
N GLN A 298 6.20 11.36 -1.97
CA GLN A 298 6.73 11.07 -3.29
C GLN A 298 5.90 11.70 -4.41
N LEU A 299 4.57 11.55 -4.35
CA LEU A 299 3.68 12.08 -5.37
C LEU A 299 3.74 13.61 -5.44
N PHE A 300 3.66 14.29 -4.30
CA PHE A 300 3.76 15.75 -4.24
C PHE A 300 5.15 16.23 -4.68
N SER A 301 6.21 15.51 -4.30
CA SER A 301 7.56 15.81 -4.75
C SER A 301 7.75 15.65 -6.25
N LEU A 302 7.19 14.60 -6.84
CA LEU A 302 7.19 14.40 -8.30
C LEU A 302 6.49 15.58 -9.01
N ILE A 303 5.32 16.01 -8.51
CA ILE A 303 4.61 17.17 -9.05
C ILE A 303 5.47 18.44 -8.94
N ALA A 304 6.09 18.68 -7.78
CA ALA A 304 6.97 19.83 -7.56
C ALA A 304 8.19 19.81 -8.49
N LEU A 305 8.89 18.67 -8.61
CA LEU A 305 10.04 18.48 -9.50
C LEU A 305 9.70 18.77 -10.96
N VAL A 306 8.59 18.23 -11.46
CA VAL A 306 8.16 18.46 -12.85
C VAL A 306 7.85 19.95 -13.08
N ARG A 307 7.28 20.63 -12.09
CA ARG A 307 7.00 22.08 -12.17
C ARG A 307 8.24 22.96 -12.14
N MET A 308 9.39 22.46 -11.65
CA MET A 308 10.68 23.17 -11.74
C MET A 308 11.23 23.17 -13.16
N LEU A 309 10.80 22.23 -14.03
CA LEU A 309 11.35 22.11 -15.37
C LEU A 309 10.86 23.27 -16.27
N PRO A 310 11.78 24.07 -16.86
CA PRO A 310 11.45 25.20 -17.75
C PRO A 310 10.58 24.78 -18.96
N GLY A 311 10.76 23.53 -19.42
CA GLY A 311 10.07 22.94 -20.57
C GLY A 311 8.64 22.46 -20.30
N SER A 312 8.09 22.62 -19.09
CA SER A 312 6.68 22.30 -18.82
C SER A 312 5.70 23.13 -19.67
N ARG A 313 6.18 24.22 -20.31
CA ARG A 313 5.39 25.07 -21.21
C ARG A 313 5.99 25.42 -22.59
N SER A 314 7.29 25.32 -22.85
CA SER A 314 7.81 25.63 -24.20
C SER A 314 9.16 24.97 -24.52
N ARG A 315 9.22 24.39 -25.73
CA ARG A 315 10.29 23.58 -26.37
C ARG A 315 10.47 22.15 -25.83
N VAL A 316 10.03 21.20 -26.65
CA VAL A 316 10.25 19.76 -26.49
C VAL A 316 11.72 19.49 -26.79
N SER A 317 12.49 19.02 -25.81
CA SER A 317 13.82 18.46 -26.11
C SER A 317 13.64 17.27 -27.05
N ARG A 318 14.56 17.07 -28.00
CA ARG A 318 14.50 15.93 -28.94
C ARG A 318 14.46 14.57 -28.21
N LEU A 319 14.95 14.52 -26.97
CA LEU A 319 14.96 13.33 -26.13
C LEU A 319 13.61 13.03 -25.45
N LEU A 320 12.73 14.03 -25.27
CA LEU A 320 11.46 13.82 -24.57
C LEU A 320 10.51 12.85 -25.29
N PRO A 321 10.31 12.93 -26.63
CA PRO A 321 9.53 11.92 -27.35
C PRO A 321 10.15 10.53 -27.27
N VAL A 322 11.49 10.41 -27.32
CA VAL A 322 12.20 9.13 -27.21
C VAL A 322 11.96 8.50 -25.85
N ALA A 323 12.16 9.26 -24.76
CA ALA A 323 11.88 8.81 -23.40
C ALA A 323 10.40 8.45 -23.21
N ALA A 324 9.49 9.24 -23.78
CA ALA A 324 8.06 8.96 -23.72
C ALA A 324 7.68 7.68 -24.48
N CYS A 325 8.24 7.44 -25.68
CA CYS A 325 8.05 6.20 -26.42
C CYS A 325 8.61 5.00 -25.66
N GLY A 326 9.81 5.09 -25.10
CA GLY A 326 10.39 4.04 -24.26
C GLY A 326 9.53 3.69 -23.05
N LEU A 327 9.10 4.71 -22.29
CA LEU A 327 8.20 4.53 -21.14
C LEU A 327 6.82 4.02 -21.55
N TRP A 328 6.33 4.39 -22.73
CA TRP A 328 5.06 3.89 -23.25
C TRP A 328 5.15 2.41 -23.61
N ILE A 329 6.17 2.00 -24.36
CA ILE A 329 6.41 0.60 -24.72
C ILE A 329 6.64 -0.24 -23.46
N PHE A 330 7.52 0.21 -22.58
CA PHE A 330 7.78 -0.46 -21.30
C PHE A 330 6.51 -0.53 -20.45
N GLY A 331 5.77 0.58 -20.33
CA GLY A 331 4.53 0.65 -19.57
C GLY A 331 3.47 -0.32 -20.09
N LEU A 332 3.29 -0.42 -21.42
CA LEU A 332 2.37 -1.39 -22.01
C LEU A 332 2.83 -2.84 -21.77
N ALA A 333 4.11 -3.14 -21.98
CA ALA A 333 4.65 -4.47 -21.74
C ALA A 333 4.49 -4.87 -20.26
N HIS A 334 4.79 -3.95 -19.34
CA HIS A 334 4.56 -4.09 -17.91
C HIS A 334 3.09 -4.36 -17.60
N LEU A 335 2.16 -3.54 -18.10
CA LEU A 335 0.72 -3.68 -17.83
C LEU A 335 0.16 -5.00 -18.36
N MET A 336 0.57 -5.43 -19.56
CA MET A 336 0.16 -6.70 -20.14
C MET A 336 0.70 -7.88 -19.32
N CYS A 337 1.99 -7.86 -18.99
CA CYS A 337 2.63 -8.88 -18.17
C CYS A 337 1.97 -8.97 -16.79
N PHE A 338 1.81 -7.82 -16.11
CA PHE A 338 1.15 -7.72 -14.82
C PHE A 338 -0.29 -8.24 -14.86
N ALA A 339 -1.11 -7.84 -15.84
CA ALA A 339 -2.49 -8.30 -15.95
C ALA A 339 -2.58 -9.82 -16.18
N GLN A 340 -1.72 -10.37 -17.04
CA GLN A 340 -1.66 -11.80 -17.32
C GLN A 340 -1.26 -12.60 -16.07
N TRP A 341 -0.19 -12.19 -15.40
CA TRP A 341 0.30 -12.88 -14.20
C TRP A 341 -0.68 -12.75 -13.04
N GLN A 342 -1.25 -11.56 -12.82
CA GLN A 342 -2.27 -11.40 -11.78
C GLN A 342 -3.48 -12.30 -12.04
N TYR A 343 -3.94 -12.41 -13.29
CA TYR A 343 -5.04 -13.33 -13.62
C TYR A 343 -4.71 -14.80 -13.28
N ARG A 344 -3.49 -15.25 -13.61
CA ARG A 344 -3.01 -16.59 -13.26
C ARG A 344 -2.94 -16.80 -11.74
N LEU A 345 -2.29 -15.89 -11.02
CA LEU A 345 -2.12 -15.97 -9.56
C LEU A 345 -3.46 -15.94 -8.82
N ASN A 346 -4.44 -15.19 -9.33
CA ASN A 346 -5.81 -15.23 -8.82
C ASN A 346 -6.47 -16.62 -8.99
N GLY A 347 -6.08 -17.38 -10.02
CA GLY A 347 -6.44 -18.79 -10.18
C GLY A 347 -5.87 -19.66 -9.06
N GLU A 348 -4.57 -19.50 -8.77
CA GLU A 348 -3.86 -20.22 -7.70
C GLU A 348 -4.45 -19.92 -6.32
N VAL A 349 -4.79 -18.66 -6.03
CA VAL A 349 -5.49 -18.28 -4.79
C VAL A 349 -6.86 -18.96 -4.68
N ARG A 350 -7.63 -19.03 -5.77
CA ARG A 350 -8.94 -19.71 -5.74
C ARG A 350 -8.81 -21.21 -5.52
N ASP A 351 -7.82 -21.85 -6.12
CA ASP A 351 -7.50 -23.26 -5.88
C ASP A 351 -7.12 -23.50 -4.41
N MET A 352 -6.22 -22.67 -3.86
CA MET A 352 -5.83 -22.73 -2.46
C MET A 352 -7.03 -22.58 -1.52
N LEU A 353 -7.89 -21.57 -1.74
CA LEU A 353 -9.07 -21.35 -0.92
C LEU A 353 -10.08 -22.50 -1.04
N ALA A 354 -10.26 -23.08 -2.22
CA ALA A 354 -11.13 -24.24 -2.41
C ALA A 354 -10.62 -25.46 -1.63
N LYS A 355 -9.32 -25.75 -1.71
CA LYS A 355 -8.68 -26.82 -0.94
C LYS A 355 -8.75 -26.56 0.56
N TYR A 356 -8.55 -25.32 1.00
CA TYR A 356 -8.65 -24.96 2.41
C TYR A 356 -10.05 -25.22 2.97
N ARG A 357 -11.10 -24.82 2.25
CA ARG A 357 -12.49 -25.09 2.65
C ARG A 357 -12.84 -26.59 2.66
N ALA A 358 -12.15 -27.39 1.85
CA ALA A 358 -12.34 -28.85 1.83
C ALA A 358 -11.48 -29.58 2.88
N SER A 359 -10.47 -28.93 3.45
CA SER A 359 -9.53 -29.54 4.39
C SER A 359 -10.14 -29.69 5.78
N SER A 360 -10.02 -30.87 6.40
CA SER A 360 -10.48 -31.11 7.79
C SER A 360 -9.52 -30.51 8.83
N CYS A 361 -8.24 -30.38 8.48
CA CYS A 361 -7.15 -30.01 9.40
C CYS A 361 -6.52 -28.64 9.10
N GLY A 362 -6.94 -27.96 8.02
CA GLY A 362 -6.41 -26.66 7.60
C GLY A 362 -5.14 -26.74 6.73
N ILE A 363 -4.61 -27.94 6.48
CA ILE A 363 -3.46 -28.15 5.60
C ILE A 363 -3.92 -28.16 4.14
N VAL A 364 -3.23 -27.39 3.30
CA VAL A 364 -3.43 -27.33 1.85
C VAL A 364 -2.17 -27.80 1.14
N MET A 365 -2.33 -28.80 0.27
CA MET A 365 -1.25 -29.30 -0.57
C MET A 365 -1.30 -28.64 -1.95
N GLY A 366 -0.21 -28.01 -2.37
CA GLY A 366 -0.10 -27.38 -3.68
C GLY A 366 1.25 -26.74 -3.94
N ASP A 367 1.68 -26.77 -5.20
CA ASP A 367 2.85 -26.05 -5.68
C ASP A 367 2.38 -24.73 -6.31
N TYR A 368 2.35 -23.68 -5.49
CA TYR A 368 1.96 -22.34 -5.92
C TYR A 368 3.18 -21.53 -6.35
N THR A 369 2.97 -20.57 -7.25
CA THR A 369 4.03 -19.70 -7.76
C THR A 369 4.47 -18.75 -6.64
N SER A 370 5.77 -18.75 -6.30
CA SER A 370 6.34 -17.78 -5.37
C SER A 370 6.43 -16.39 -6.01
N ASP A 371 6.37 -15.34 -5.21
CA ASP A 371 6.56 -13.96 -5.69
C ASP A 371 7.91 -13.76 -6.39
N CYS A 372 8.94 -14.53 -6.01
CA CYS A 372 10.27 -14.52 -6.63
C CYS A 372 10.31 -15.15 -8.04
N ASP A 373 9.35 -16.02 -8.38
CA ASP A 373 9.29 -16.72 -9.67
C ASP A 373 8.54 -15.92 -10.74
N VAL A 374 7.88 -14.83 -10.36
CA VAL A 374 7.15 -13.96 -11.28
C VAL A 374 8.14 -13.07 -12.04
N PRO A 375 7.94 -12.82 -13.35
CA PRO A 375 8.86 -12.00 -14.12
C PRO A 375 9.05 -10.61 -13.54
N TRP A 376 10.30 -10.14 -13.45
CA TRP A 376 10.67 -8.81 -12.97
C TRP A 376 9.87 -7.66 -13.61
N LEU A 377 9.39 -7.86 -14.84
CA LEU A 377 8.58 -6.91 -15.59
C LEU A 377 7.23 -6.60 -14.91
N THR A 378 6.73 -7.43 -13.99
CA THR A 378 5.55 -7.10 -13.17
C THR A 378 5.84 -6.09 -12.07
N LEU A 379 7.13 -5.78 -11.84
CA LEU A 379 7.63 -4.87 -10.81
C LEU A 379 7.19 -5.25 -9.39
N GLY A 380 6.90 -6.53 -9.12
CA GLY A 380 6.47 -6.99 -7.78
C GLY A 380 5.08 -6.49 -7.37
N LYS A 381 4.28 -5.98 -8.31
CA LYS A 381 2.92 -5.49 -8.01
C LYS A 381 1.92 -6.60 -7.78
N GLN A 382 2.17 -7.76 -8.35
CA GLN A 382 1.27 -8.91 -8.27
C GLN A 382 1.13 -9.42 -6.85
N ARG A 383 0.04 -10.13 -6.58
CA ARG A 383 -0.11 -10.95 -5.37
C ARG A 383 -0.74 -12.28 -5.72
N GLY A 384 -0.16 -13.34 -5.17
CA GLY A 384 -0.64 -14.70 -5.31
C GLY A 384 -1.11 -15.29 -4.00
N VAL A 385 -0.88 -16.59 -3.85
CA VAL A 385 -1.11 -17.30 -2.60
C VAL A 385 -0.18 -16.70 -1.54
N PRO A 386 -0.67 -16.38 -0.33
CA PRO A 386 0.17 -15.79 0.71
C PRO A 386 1.35 -16.70 1.01
N ASP A 387 2.53 -16.09 1.07
CA ASP A 387 3.72 -16.77 1.56
C ASP A 387 3.55 -17.12 3.04
N SER A 388 4.31 -18.10 3.50
CA SER A 388 4.11 -18.64 4.85
C SER A 388 4.57 -17.74 5.99
N ASP A 389 5.36 -16.73 5.67
CA ASP A 389 5.75 -15.64 6.56
C ASP A 389 4.76 -14.47 6.56
N ASP A 390 3.79 -14.42 5.63
CA ASP A 390 2.67 -13.47 5.67
C ASP A 390 1.60 -13.89 6.68
N VAL A 391 2.01 -13.86 7.96
CA VAL A 391 1.20 -14.27 9.12
C VAL A 391 -0.12 -13.51 9.16
N TRP A 392 -0.13 -12.23 8.81
CA TRP A 392 -1.33 -11.40 8.81
C TRP A 392 -2.34 -11.87 7.76
N THR A 393 -1.89 -12.08 6.51
CA THR A 393 -2.81 -12.53 5.45
C THR A 393 -3.29 -13.96 5.73
N LEU A 394 -2.44 -14.84 6.26
CA LEU A 394 -2.86 -16.20 6.65
C LEU A 394 -3.87 -16.17 7.82
N ALA A 395 -3.66 -15.32 8.82
CA ALA A 395 -4.58 -15.16 9.95
C ALA A 395 -5.94 -14.63 9.50
N THR A 396 -5.97 -13.65 8.59
CA THR A 396 -7.23 -13.11 8.06
C THR A 396 -7.97 -14.12 7.18
N VAL A 397 -7.25 -14.89 6.35
CA VAL A 397 -7.86 -16.01 5.59
C VAL A 397 -8.49 -17.03 6.54
N ARG A 398 -7.79 -17.42 7.60
CA ARG A 398 -8.33 -18.32 8.65
C ARG A 398 -9.60 -17.77 9.28
N GLN A 399 -9.60 -16.50 9.69
CA GLN A 399 -10.75 -15.87 10.37
C GLN A 399 -12.01 -15.82 9.48
N HIS A 400 -11.86 -15.76 8.16
CA HIS A 400 -12.99 -15.54 7.25
C HIS A 400 -13.43 -16.78 6.48
N TRP A 401 -12.50 -17.65 6.10
CA TRP A 401 -12.77 -18.78 5.22
C TRP A 401 -12.86 -20.13 5.94
N ALA A 402 -12.62 -20.18 7.26
CA ALA A 402 -12.87 -21.39 8.05
C ALA A 402 -14.38 -21.72 8.05
N ALA A 403 -14.76 -22.84 7.45
CA ALA A 403 -16.15 -23.31 7.39
C ALA A 403 -16.56 -24.15 8.61
N THR A 404 -15.61 -24.64 9.42
CA THR A 404 -15.85 -25.41 10.64
C THR A 404 -14.94 -24.99 11.79
N ALA A 405 -15.32 -25.30 13.03
CA ALA A 405 -14.46 -25.11 14.19
C ALA A 405 -13.14 -25.91 14.08
N ALA A 406 -13.15 -27.07 13.40
CA ALA A 406 -11.92 -27.83 13.11
C ALA A 406 -11.02 -27.11 12.09
N GLN A 407 -11.60 -26.37 11.15
CA GLN A 407 -10.89 -25.49 10.19
C GLN A 407 -10.43 -24.17 10.79
N SER A 408 -10.80 -23.84 12.03
CA SER A 408 -10.19 -22.71 12.76
C SER A 408 -8.71 -22.92 13.06
N ARG A 409 -8.15 -24.09 12.72
CA ARG A 409 -6.71 -24.37 12.70
C ARG A 409 -6.01 -23.50 11.64
N GLN A 410 -4.73 -23.24 11.88
CA GLN A 410 -3.86 -22.41 11.03
C GLN A 410 -3.85 -22.95 9.59
N LEU A 411 -4.06 -22.05 8.60
CA LEU A 411 -3.88 -22.41 7.19
C LEU A 411 -2.39 -22.69 6.98
N VAL A 412 -2.06 -23.94 6.65
CA VAL A 412 -0.69 -24.35 6.36
C VAL A 412 -0.63 -24.82 4.93
N ILE A 413 0.17 -24.13 4.12
CA ILE A 413 0.40 -24.50 2.73
C ILE A 413 1.67 -25.36 2.64
N LEU A 414 1.56 -26.57 2.11
CA LEU A 414 2.68 -27.50 1.91
C LEU A 414 2.84 -27.85 0.42
N PRO A 415 4.08 -28.10 -0.05
CA PRO A 415 4.30 -28.51 -1.44
C PRO A 415 3.60 -29.84 -1.72
N ALA A 416 3.14 -30.05 -2.96
CA ALA A 416 2.38 -31.25 -3.31
C ALA A 416 3.19 -32.54 -3.07
N SER A 417 4.53 -32.46 -3.17
CA SER A 417 5.44 -33.56 -2.86
C SER A 417 5.40 -34.02 -1.40
N ALA A 418 4.83 -33.22 -0.48
CA ALA A 418 4.69 -33.58 0.93
C ALA A 418 3.43 -34.41 1.24
N ALA A 419 2.52 -34.60 0.27
CA ALA A 419 1.30 -35.39 0.47
C ALA A 419 1.52 -36.83 0.99
N PRO A 420 2.58 -37.58 0.58
CA PRO A 420 2.86 -38.90 1.13
C PRO A 420 3.32 -38.87 2.60
N LEU A 421 3.86 -37.73 3.06
CA LEU A 421 4.43 -37.57 4.41
C LEU A 421 3.35 -37.30 5.45
N THR A 422 2.26 -36.63 5.08
CA THR A 422 1.10 -36.44 5.97
C THR A 422 0.35 -37.73 6.30
N ALA A 423 0.62 -38.82 5.56
CA ALA A 423 0.09 -40.16 5.83
C ALA A 423 1.00 -41.00 6.77
N ARG A 424 2.21 -40.52 7.10
CA ARG A 424 3.15 -41.22 7.98
C ARG A 424 3.40 -40.39 9.23
N GLU A 425 3.04 -40.94 10.39
CA GLU A 425 3.40 -40.36 11.68
C GLU A 425 4.92 -40.21 11.76
N ASN A 426 5.42 -38.99 12.03
CA ASN A 426 6.83 -38.59 12.26
C ASN A 426 7.66 -38.02 11.09
N ALA A 427 7.05 -37.48 10.02
CA ALA A 427 7.80 -36.91 8.89
C ALA A 427 8.01 -35.38 8.96
N TRP A 428 9.25 -34.90 9.05
CA TRP A 428 9.60 -33.49 8.82
C TRP A 428 9.32 -33.09 7.37
N VAL A 429 8.51 -32.07 7.14
CA VAL A 429 8.29 -31.52 5.79
C VAL A 429 9.29 -30.38 5.56
N THR A 430 10.43 -30.72 4.95
CA THR A 430 11.42 -29.73 4.50
C THR A 430 11.21 -29.46 3.00
N PRO A 431 11.02 -28.20 2.57
CA PRO A 431 11.17 -27.85 1.17
C PRO A 431 12.67 -27.96 0.84
N ARG A 432 13.06 -29.04 0.14
CA ARG A 432 14.42 -29.34 -0.38
C ARG A 432 15.57 -28.46 0.17
N CYS A 433 16.04 -28.76 1.38
CA CYS A 433 17.40 -28.39 1.81
C CYS A 433 17.86 -29.34 2.92
N HIS A 434 19.01 -29.99 2.72
CA HIS A 434 19.70 -30.81 3.72
C HIS A 434 20.06 -29.99 4.96
N LEU A 435 19.16 -29.92 5.94
CA LEU A 435 19.45 -29.43 7.29
C LEU A 435 19.99 -30.61 8.11
N GLY A 436 21.30 -30.82 8.04
CA GLY A 436 21.99 -31.82 8.84
C GLY A 436 21.94 -31.50 10.33
N SER A 437 21.10 -32.24 11.06
CA SER A 437 21.11 -32.63 12.49
C SER A 437 21.52 -31.66 13.61
N LYS A 438 21.88 -30.39 13.35
CA LYS A 438 22.20 -29.38 14.39
C LYS A 438 21.88 -27.97 13.88
N SER A 439 20.60 -27.58 13.89
CA SER A 439 20.19 -26.17 13.91
C SER A 439 20.15 -25.71 15.36
N ARG A 440 20.69 -24.52 15.67
CA ARG A 440 20.48 -23.90 16.99
C ARG A 440 19.18 -23.09 16.91
N ALA A 441 18.27 -23.32 17.85
CA ALA A 441 17.14 -22.42 18.06
C ALA A 441 17.72 -21.05 18.43
N THR A 442 17.41 -20.03 17.63
CA THR A 442 17.98 -18.68 17.77
C THR A 442 17.04 -17.71 18.48
N GLY A 443 15.78 -18.09 18.67
CA GLY A 443 14.79 -17.31 19.42
C GLY A 443 13.35 -17.75 19.13
N VAL A 444 12.41 -17.27 19.95
CA VAL A 444 10.97 -17.30 19.67
C VAL A 444 10.61 -15.94 19.07
N ILE A 445 10.03 -15.94 17.88
CA ILE A 445 9.42 -14.75 17.28
C ILE A 445 7.99 -14.70 17.81
N HIS A 446 7.72 -13.75 18.71
CA HIS A 446 6.37 -13.42 19.11
C HIS A 446 5.73 -12.54 18.03
N THR A 447 4.68 -13.05 17.40
CA THR A 447 3.90 -12.28 16.43
C THR A 447 2.83 -11.43 17.13
N TYR A 448 2.31 -10.42 16.42
CA TYR A 448 1.33 -9.46 16.93
C TYR A 448 0.00 -10.07 17.46
N GLU A 449 -0.26 -11.37 17.19
CA GLU A 449 -1.45 -12.09 17.67
C GLU A 449 -1.13 -13.23 18.67
N GLY A 450 0.07 -13.28 19.24
CA GLY A 450 0.44 -14.30 20.23
C GLY A 450 0.74 -15.68 19.63
N ILE A 451 1.07 -15.74 18.33
CA ILE A 451 1.62 -16.95 17.72
C ILE A 451 3.14 -16.94 17.94
N ASP A 452 3.62 -17.93 18.68
CA ASP A 452 5.04 -18.16 18.93
C ASP A 452 5.64 -18.97 17.78
N LEU A 453 6.23 -18.27 16.81
CA LEU A 453 6.99 -18.92 15.74
C LEU A 453 8.42 -19.16 16.22
N ARG A 454 8.97 -20.35 15.99
CA ARG A 454 10.38 -20.62 16.35
C ARG A 454 11.27 -20.22 15.18
N ALA A 455 12.29 -19.41 15.42
CA ALA A 455 13.31 -19.12 14.41
C ALA A 455 14.52 -20.03 14.64
N CYS A 456 14.92 -20.76 13.60
CA CYS A 456 16.14 -21.55 13.62
C CYS A 456 17.11 -21.08 12.54
N ARG A 457 18.40 -21.06 12.86
CA ARG A 457 19.44 -20.65 11.92
C ARG A 457 20.17 -21.89 11.40
N ASP A 458 20.31 -21.99 10.08
CA ASP A 458 21.09 -23.05 9.45
C ASP A 458 22.60 -22.79 9.53
N ARG A 459 23.41 -23.78 9.15
CA ARG A 459 24.88 -23.68 9.17
C ARG A 459 25.45 -22.59 8.25
N ARG A 460 24.68 -22.14 7.27
CA ARG A 460 25.03 -21.07 6.33
C ARG A 460 24.57 -19.69 6.82
N GLY A 461 23.99 -19.62 8.02
CA GLY A 461 23.47 -18.39 8.60
C GLY A 461 22.08 -17.99 8.12
N ARG A 462 21.41 -18.80 7.28
CA ARG A 462 20.04 -18.52 6.84
C ARG A 462 19.06 -18.79 7.97
N ILE A 463 18.09 -17.91 8.13
CA ILE A 463 17.05 -18.03 9.16
C ILE A 463 15.87 -18.74 8.54
N TRP A 464 15.30 -19.66 9.30
CA TRP A 464 14.14 -20.46 8.93
C TRP A 464 13.08 -20.25 10.00
N ILE A 465 11.85 -20.03 9.57
CA ILE A 465 10.68 -20.04 10.44
C ILE A 465 10.22 -21.49 10.57
N GLU A 466 10.14 -21.94 11.82
CA GLU A 466 9.58 -23.21 12.23
C GLU A 466 8.14 -22.98 12.70
N GLU A 467 7.19 -23.44 11.88
CA GLU A 467 5.76 -23.41 12.15
C GLU A 467 5.30 -24.82 12.55
N PRO A 468 4.84 -25.04 13.80
CA PRO A 468 4.33 -26.33 14.23
C PRO A 468 2.96 -26.61 13.61
N VAL A 469 2.82 -27.77 12.98
CA VAL A 469 1.59 -28.27 12.36
C VAL A 469 1.13 -29.49 13.14
N VAL A 470 0.00 -29.40 13.83
CA VAL A 470 -0.58 -30.54 14.55
C VAL A 470 -1.54 -31.29 13.63
N LEU A 471 -1.21 -32.54 13.33
CA LEU A 471 -2.06 -33.43 12.53
C LEU A 471 -3.28 -33.91 13.33
N ASP A 472 -4.29 -34.43 12.64
CA ASP A 472 -5.49 -35.02 13.27
C ASP A 472 -5.15 -36.20 14.19
N SER A 473 -4.06 -36.93 13.91
CA SER A 473 -3.47 -37.97 14.76
C SER A 473 -2.87 -37.46 16.08
N GLY A 474 -2.74 -36.14 16.27
CA GLY A 474 -2.01 -35.52 17.40
C GLY A 474 -0.50 -35.41 17.18
N ALA A 475 0.05 -36.05 16.14
CA ALA A 475 1.45 -35.89 15.72
C ALA A 475 1.77 -34.43 15.35
N LYS A 476 2.96 -33.96 15.72
CA LYS A 476 3.47 -32.63 15.37
C LYS A 476 4.43 -32.73 14.19
N LEU A 477 4.10 -32.07 13.09
CA LEU A 477 5.04 -31.76 12.02
C LEU A 477 5.56 -30.33 12.22
N TYR A 478 6.70 -30.04 11.61
CA TYR A 478 7.26 -28.70 11.58
C TYR A 478 7.49 -28.31 10.15
N LYS A 479 6.85 -27.22 9.72
CA LYS A 479 7.13 -26.59 8.45
C LYS A 479 8.29 -25.64 8.66
N LEU A 480 9.36 -25.88 7.91
CA LEU A 480 10.52 -24.99 7.87
C LEU A 480 10.45 -24.18 6.58
N THR A 481 10.07 -22.93 6.69
CA THR A 481 10.15 -21.99 5.57
C THR A 481 11.44 -21.21 5.70
N PRO A 482 12.27 -21.10 4.64
CA PRO A 482 13.34 -20.12 4.68
C PRO A 482 12.69 -18.77 4.89
N LEU A 483 13.13 -18.00 5.89
CA LEU A 483 12.77 -16.60 5.92
C LEU A 483 13.52 -15.95 4.75
N GLU A 484 12.92 -16.01 3.56
CA GLU A 484 13.27 -15.15 2.45
C GLU A 484 12.84 -13.78 2.91
N ALA A 485 13.74 -13.13 3.66
CA ALA A 485 13.44 -11.88 4.30
C ALA A 485 13.01 -10.91 3.21
N ASP A 486 11.69 -10.75 3.12
CA ASP A 486 11.07 -9.74 2.32
C ASP A 486 11.76 -8.43 2.71
N TYR A 487 11.86 -7.47 1.80
CA TYR A 487 12.56 -6.24 2.13
C TYR A 487 11.95 -5.53 3.36
N GLY A 488 10.82 -6.00 3.93
CA GLY A 488 10.15 -5.66 5.20
C GLY A 488 10.56 -6.43 6.49
N ASP A 489 11.21 -7.60 6.43
CA ASP A 489 11.35 -8.50 7.62
C ASP A 489 12.76 -8.59 8.24
N LYS A 490 13.76 -7.89 7.68
CA LYS A 490 15.17 -8.03 8.10
C LYS A 490 15.47 -7.61 9.55
N ARG A 491 14.61 -6.86 10.23
CA ARG A 491 14.94 -6.19 11.51
C ARG A 491 14.20 -6.72 12.75
N VAL A 492 13.09 -7.43 12.59
CA VAL A 492 12.39 -8.09 13.72
C VAL A 492 13.32 -9.09 14.43
N LEU A 493 14.34 -9.61 13.72
CA LEU A 493 15.29 -10.60 14.22
C LEU A 493 16.50 -10.03 14.99
N THR A 494 16.77 -8.71 14.89
CA THR A 494 17.95 -8.10 15.53
C THR A 494 17.76 -7.74 17.00
N THR A 495 16.55 -7.86 17.56
CA THR A 495 16.28 -7.54 18.98
C THR A 495 16.35 -8.74 19.94
N CYS A 496 16.61 -9.96 19.45
CA CYS A 496 17.06 -11.04 20.33
C CYS A 496 18.54 -10.83 20.73
N SER A 497 18.77 -9.92 21.67
CA SER A 497 20.08 -9.75 22.30
C SER A 497 20.46 -11.05 23.05
N PRO A 498 21.68 -11.58 22.91
CA PRO A 498 22.17 -12.71 23.68
C PRO A 498 22.56 -12.24 25.10
N ALA A 499 21.57 -11.87 25.91
CA ALA A 499 21.81 -11.36 27.26
C ALA A 499 20.92 -12.08 28.29
N SER A 500 21.05 -13.40 28.40
CA SER A 500 20.65 -14.15 29.59
C SER A 500 21.22 -15.58 29.66
N ALA A 501 22.38 -15.83 29.05
CA ALA A 501 23.06 -17.13 29.15
C ALA A 501 24.44 -16.98 29.78
N ALA A 502 24.49 -16.51 31.04
CA ALA A 502 25.64 -16.71 31.91
C ALA A 502 25.26 -16.43 33.38
N ALA A 503 24.81 -17.46 34.09
CA ALA A 503 25.07 -17.61 35.51
C ALA A 503 25.35 -19.10 35.75
N PRO A 504 26.60 -19.51 36.06
CA PRO A 504 26.87 -20.86 36.50
C PRO A 504 26.26 -21.05 37.89
N CYS A 505 25.50 -22.12 38.07
CA CYS A 505 25.22 -22.65 39.39
C CYS A 505 26.55 -23.09 40.01
N ASP A 506 27.07 -22.32 40.96
CA ASP A 506 28.04 -22.82 41.92
C ASP A 506 27.33 -23.61 43.00
N ARG A 507 27.85 -24.81 43.25
CA ARG A 507 27.51 -25.67 44.39
C ARG A 507 28.24 -25.13 45.62
N GLY A 508 27.55 -25.05 46.75
CA GLY A 508 28.19 -24.77 48.03
C GLY A 508 27.18 -24.73 49.18
N GLU A 509 27.13 -25.85 49.91
CA GLU A 509 26.42 -26.14 51.17
C GLU A 509 24.91 -26.39 51.15
#